data_AF-A0A820PNQ2-F1
#
_entry.id   AF-A0A820PNQ2-F1
#
_cell.length_a   1.000
_cell.length_b   1.000
_cell.length_c   1.000
_cell.angle_alpha   90.00
_cell.angle_beta   90.00
_cell.angle_gamma   90.00
#
_symmetry.space_group_name_H-M   'P 1'
#
loop_
_entity.id
_entity.type
_entity.pdbx_description
1 polymer ?
#
loop_
_entity_poly.entity_id
_entity_poly.type
_entity_poly.pdbx_seq_one_letter_code
_entity_poly.pdbx_strand_id
1 'polypeptide(L)'
;QSAERIFRSNKKKDIITYNAIIKGYVGNEMFERALDLFEQIHLKFDSVTYTVVFNACAGLANDRAMKIGKELLAKMPENYRNDDITSTSAIDMLMKFGDVESAERIFRSI
;
A
#
# COMPACT_ATOMS: atom_id res chain seq x y z
N GLN A 1 3.53 27.67 -4.32
CA GLN A 1 4.83 27.00 -4.12
C GLN A 1 4.55 25.66 -3.43
N SER A 2 4.70 24.55 -4.15
CA SER A 2 4.15 23.25 -3.75
C SER A 2 5.04 22.55 -2.72
N ALA A 3 4.42 21.96 -1.69
CA ALA A 3 5.09 21.20 -0.62
C ALA A 3 6.10 20.14 -1.15
N GLU A 4 5.85 19.61 -2.35
CA GLU A 4 6.77 18.70 -3.06
C GLU A 4 8.21 19.23 -3.20
N ARG A 5 8.40 20.55 -3.34
CA ARG A 5 9.74 21.12 -3.57
C ARG A 5 10.61 21.16 -2.31
N ILE A 6 9.99 21.28 -1.14
CA ILE A 6 10.69 21.24 0.15
C ILE A 6 11.03 19.78 0.51
N PHE A 7 10.15 18.83 0.17
CA PHE A 7 10.40 17.40 0.37
C PHE A 7 11.47 16.80 -0.55
N ARG A 8 11.74 17.37 -1.73
CA ARG A 8 12.82 16.92 -2.62
C ARG A 8 14.23 17.26 -2.12
N SER A 9 14.36 18.08 -1.08
CA SER A 9 15.65 18.36 -0.42
C SER A 9 16.15 17.14 0.37
N ASN A 10 16.99 16.34 -0.27
CA ASN A 10 18.14 15.52 0.19
C ASN A 10 18.39 15.16 1.68
N LYS A 11 17.39 15.10 2.55
CA LYS A 11 17.46 14.33 3.81
C LYS A 11 17.04 12.90 3.50
N LYS A 12 17.79 11.90 3.99
CA LYS A 12 17.37 10.48 3.97
C LYS A 12 15.95 10.43 4.54
N LYS A 13 14.96 10.17 3.68
CA LYS A 13 13.57 9.99 4.11
C LYS A 13 13.47 8.65 4.82
N ASP A 14 12.78 8.62 5.95
CA ASP A 14 12.42 7.39 6.64
C ASP A 14 11.10 6.82 6.09
N ILE A 15 10.74 5.61 6.53
CA ILE A 15 9.52 4.94 6.10
C ILE A 15 8.27 5.77 6.44
N ILE A 16 8.28 6.46 7.58
CA ILE A 16 7.19 7.33 8.03
C ILE A 16 6.92 8.44 7.00
N THR A 17 7.97 9.08 6.50
CA THR A 17 7.88 10.13 5.48
C THR A 17 7.31 9.60 4.18
N TYR A 18 7.77 8.43 3.71
CA TYR A 18 7.24 7.81 2.50
C TYR A 18 5.76 7.46 2.64
N ASN A 19 5.37 6.86 3.78
CA ASN A 19 3.98 6.52 4.08
C ASN A 19 3.07 7.76 4.06
N ALA A 20 3.53 8.87 4.62
CA ALA A 20 2.77 10.13 4.60
C ALA A 20 2.54 10.64 3.17
N ILE A 21 3.57 10.58 2.30
CA ILE A 21 3.46 11.02 0.91
C ILE A 21 2.55 10.08 0.11
N ILE A 22 2.73 8.76 0.25
CA ILE A 22 1.89 7.76 -0.42
C ILE A 22 0.43 7.93 0.00
N LYS A 23 0.16 8.08 1.31
CA LYS A 23 -1.18 8.36 1.83
C LYS A 23 -1.76 9.63 1.23
N GLY A 24 -0.95 10.67 1.07
CA GLY A 24 -1.32 11.90 0.38
C GLY A 24 -1.73 11.66 -1.08
N TYR A 25 -0.94 10.88 -1.84
CA TYR A 25 -1.29 10.52 -3.21
C TYR A 25 -2.57 9.69 -3.29
N VAL A 26 -2.73 8.68 -2.43
CA VAL A 26 -3.95 7.85 -2.35
C VAL A 26 -5.18 8.70 -2.04
N GLY A 27 -5.10 9.62 -1.07
CA GLY A 27 -6.20 10.50 -0.71
C GLY A 27 -6.58 11.52 -1.79
N ASN A 28 -5.72 11.73 -2.80
CA ASN A 28 -6.00 12.56 -3.97
C ASN A 28 -6.21 11.71 -5.24
N GLU A 29 -6.45 10.41 -5.10
CA GLU A 29 -6.69 9.46 -6.20
C GLU A 29 -5.53 9.35 -7.20
N MET A 30 -4.33 9.76 -6.80
CA MET A 30 -3.10 9.72 -7.61
C MET A 30 -2.40 8.36 -7.47
N PHE A 31 -3.13 7.27 -7.71
CA PHE A 31 -2.68 5.92 -7.37
C PHE A 31 -1.43 5.47 -8.13
N GLU A 32 -1.28 5.82 -9.41
CA GLU A 32 -0.04 5.58 -10.18
C GLU A 32 1.18 6.20 -9.49
N ARG A 33 1.08 7.46 -9.04
CA ARG A 33 2.19 8.14 -8.34
C ARG A 33 2.47 7.53 -6.97
N ALA A 34 1.44 7.03 -6.29
CA ALA A 34 1.61 6.29 -5.04
C ALA A 34 2.44 5.02 -5.25
N LEU A 35 2.14 4.24 -6.30
CA LEU A 35 2.86 3.01 -6.62
C LEU A 35 4.27 3.29 -7.16
N ASP A 36 4.45 4.32 -8.00
CA ASP A 36 5.76 4.76 -8.49
C ASP A 36 6.69 5.14 -7.33
N LEU A 37 6.17 5.81 -6.30
CA LEU A 37 6.93 6.17 -5.11
C LEU A 37 7.23 4.94 -4.24
N PHE A 38 6.26 4.04 -4.08
CA PHE A 38 6.44 2.80 -3.33
C PHE A 38 7.59 1.94 -3.89
N GLU A 39 7.69 1.80 -5.22
CA GLU A 39 8.73 1.01 -5.87
C GLU A 39 10.16 1.59 -5.67
N GLN A 40 10.27 2.86 -5.26
CA GLN A 40 11.55 3.51 -4.94
C GLN A 40 11.97 3.29 -3.47
N ILE A 41 11.13 2.63 -2.65
CA ILE A 41 11.43 2.40 -1.23
C ILE A 41 12.31 1.14 -1.09
N HIS A 42 13.55 1.33 -0.64
CA HIS A 42 14.47 0.25 -0.29
C HIS A 42 14.63 0.07 1.23
N LEU A 43 13.61 0.48 1.99
CA LEU A 43 13.56 0.40 3.45
C LEU A 43 12.68 -0.76 3.91
N LYS A 44 12.81 -1.17 5.17
CA LYS A 44 11.90 -2.14 5.79
C LYS A 44 10.50 -1.52 5.90
N PHE A 45 9.51 -2.21 5.35
CA PHE A 45 8.11 -1.82 5.41
C PHE A 45 7.53 -2.07 6.80
N ASP A 46 6.64 -1.18 7.22
CA ASP A 46 5.78 -1.32 8.40
C ASP A 46 4.31 -1.55 7.99
N SER A 47 3.42 -1.84 8.95
CA SER A 47 1.99 -2.09 8.68
C SER A 47 1.32 -0.95 7.90
N VAL A 48 1.72 0.30 8.17
CA VAL A 48 1.20 1.47 7.47
C VAL A 48 1.58 1.43 5.98
N THR A 49 2.81 1.03 5.65
CA THR A 49 3.26 0.87 4.26
C THR A 49 2.36 -0.13 3.53
N TYR A 50 2.11 -1.31 4.12
CA TYR A 50 1.22 -2.32 3.55
C TYR A 50 -0.17 -1.74 3.31
N THR A 51 -0.74 -1.09 4.33
CA THR A 51 -2.09 -0.51 4.27
C THR A 51 -2.23 0.51 3.13
N VAL A 52 -1.33 1.50 3.06
CA VAL A 52 -1.47 2.58 2.06
C VAL A 52 -1.21 2.08 0.64
N VAL A 53 -0.35 1.07 0.47
CA VAL A 53 -0.09 0.47 -0.85
C VAL A 53 -1.23 -0.44 -1.28
N PHE A 54 -1.86 -1.20 -0.38
CA PHE A 54 -3.06 -1.96 -0.71
C PHE A 54 -4.20 -1.05 -1.14
N ASN A 55 -4.43 0.06 -0.44
CA ASN A 55 -5.42 1.07 -0.84
C ASN A 55 -5.09 1.67 -2.23
N ALA A 56 -3.82 1.95 -2.51
CA ALA A 56 -3.40 2.40 -3.83
C ALA A 56 -3.68 1.35 -4.92
N CYS A 57 -3.42 0.07 -4.63
CA CYS A 57 -3.69 -1.03 -5.55
C CYS A 57 -5.20 -1.19 -5.81
N ALA A 58 -6.00 -1.13 -4.75
CA ALA A 58 -7.47 -1.20 -4.81
C ALA A 58 -8.07 -0.04 -5.64
N GLY A 59 -7.54 1.18 -5.46
CA GLY A 59 -7.98 2.36 -6.21
C GLY A 59 -7.58 2.34 -7.69
N LEU A 60 -6.40 1.80 -8.02
CA LEU A 60 -5.93 1.71 -9.40
C LEU A 60 -6.56 0.56 -10.19
N ALA A 61 -6.84 -0.57 -9.52
CA ALA A 61 -7.59 -1.71 -10.04
C ALA A 61 -7.16 -2.22 -11.44
N ASN A 62 -5.86 -2.24 -11.74
CA ASN A 62 -5.30 -2.72 -13.00
C ASN A 62 -4.27 -3.87 -12.79
N ASP A 63 -3.76 -4.45 -13.88
CA ASP A 63 -2.83 -5.59 -13.81
C ASP A 63 -1.53 -5.29 -13.06
N ARG A 64 -1.01 -4.05 -13.17
CA ARG A 64 0.18 -3.61 -12.43
C ARG A 64 -0.10 -3.61 -10.93
N ALA A 65 -1.21 -3.00 -10.53
CA ALA A 65 -1.65 -2.96 -9.14
C ALA A 65 -1.91 -4.36 -8.58
N MET A 66 -2.51 -5.25 -9.37
CA MET A 66 -2.74 -6.65 -8.97
C MET A 66 -1.42 -7.37 -8.69
N LYS A 67 -0.44 -7.22 -9.58
CA LYS A 67 0.88 -7.83 -9.40
C LYS A 67 1.56 -7.32 -8.14
N ILE A 68 1.61 -5.99 -7.95
CA ILE A 68 2.21 -5.37 -6.75
C ILE A 68 1.49 -5.85 -5.49
N GLY A 69 0.16 -5.79 -5.47
CA GLY A 69 -0.67 -6.19 -4.33
C GLY A 69 -0.45 -7.65 -3.93
N LYS A 70 -0.41 -8.59 -4.89
CA LYS A 70 -0.15 -10.01 -4.63
C LYS A 70 1.27 -10.27 -4.13
N GLU A 71 2.28 -9.64 -4.72
CA GLU A 71 3.67 -9.76 -4.25
C GLU A 71 3.83 -9.20 -2.83
N LEU A 72 3.18 -8.08 -2.54
CA LEU A 72 3.22 -7.45 -1.22
C LEU A 72 2.49 -8.33 -0.18
N LEU A 73 1.32 -8.85 -0.52
CA LEU A 73 0.56 -9.75 0.34
C LEU A 73 1.34 -11.04 0.64
N ALA A 74 2.08 -11.60 -0.32
CA ALA A 74 2.91 -12.78 -0.11
C ALA A 74 4.09 -12.52 0.86
N LYS A 75 4.62 -11.30 0.87
CA LYS A 75 5.74 -10.88 1.74
C LYS A 75 5.30 -10.36 3.10
N MET A 76 3.99 -10.20 3.32
CA MET A 76 3.42 -9.61 4.51
C MET A 76 3.64 -10.49 5.76
N PRO A 77 4.33 -9.98 6.80
CA PRO A 77 4.51 -10.66 8.08
C PRO A 77 3.19 -10.99 8.78
N GLU A 78 3.17 -12.10 9.52
CA GLU A 78 1.99 -12.58 10.24
C GLU A 78 1.41 -11.55 11.22
N ASN A 79 2.28 -10.83 11.93
CA ASN A 79 1.85 -9.81 12.89
C ASN A 79 1.13 -8.62 12.22
N TYR A 80 1.31 -8.39 10.92
CA TYR A 80 0.53 -7.40 10.17
C TYR A 80 -0.76 -8.00 9.61
N ARG A 81 -0.86 -9.33 9.45
CA ARG A 81 -2.12 -10.01 9.10
C ARG A 81 -3.13 -10.01 10.24
N ASN A 82 -2.64 -9.86 11.46
CA ASN A 82 -3.48 -9.69 12.65
C ASN A 82 -3.77 -8.20 12.95
N ASP A 83 -3.30 -7.27 12.12
CA ASP A 83 -3.66 -5.85 12.23
C ASP A 83 -4.92 -5.59 11.40
N ASP A 84 -6.04 -5.31 12.09
CA ASP A 84 -7.37 -5.15 11.48
C ASP A 84 -7.37 -4.19 10.28
N ILE A 85 -6.65 -3.07 10.42
CA ILE A 85 -6.58 -2.03 9.38
C ILE A 85 -5.85 -2.57 8.14
N THR A 86 -4.69 -3.19 8.35
CA THR A 86 -3.88 -3.73 7.25
C THR A 86 -4.61 -4.88 6.56
N SER A 87 -5.21 -5.80 7.31
CA SER A 87 -5.95 -6.93 6.75
C SER A 87 -7.22 -6.50 6.02
N THR A 88 -7.95 -5.51 6.55
CA THR A 88 -9.11 -4.93 5.86
C THR A 88 -8.70 -4.30 4.52
N SER A 89 -7.59 -3.57 4.47
CA SER A 89 -7.09 -2.99 3.21
C SER A 89 -6.65 -4.06 2.19
N ALA A 90 -6.07 -5.17 2.66
CA ALA A 90 -5.73 -6.31 1.80
C ALA A 90 -6.98 -6.99 1.24
N ILE A 91 -8.03 -7.14 2.06
CA ILE A 91 -9.33 -7.69 1.65
C ILE A 91 -9.97 -6.80 0.58
N ASP A 92 -10.06 -5.47 0.79
CA ASP A 92 -10.61 -4.56 -0.20
C ASP A 92 -9.86 -4.64 -1.53
N MET A 93 -8.51 -4.64 -1.48
CA MET A 93 -7.66 -4.83 -2.64
C MET A 93 -7.97 -6.14 -3.40
N LEU A 94 -8.08 -7.27 -2.70
CA LEU A 94 -8.42 -8.56 -3.32
C LEU A 94 -9.82 -8.55 -3.95
N MET A 95 -10.79 -7.94 -3.28
CA MET A 95 -12.15 -7.80 -3.79
C MET A 95 -12.20 -6.96 -5.07
N LYS A 96 -11.39 -5.90 -5.19
CA LYS A 96 -11.27 -5.09 -6.42
C LYS A 96 -10.68 -5.88 -7.59
N PHE A 97 -9.86 -6.89 -7.31
CA PHE A 97 -9.31 -7.79 -8.32
C PHE A 97 -10.18 -9.04 -8.57
N GLY A 98 -11.32 -9.17 -7.88
CA GLY A 98 -12.21 -10.33 -8.00
C GLY A 98 -11.68 -11.62 -7.33
N ASP A 99 -10.63 -11.52 -6.51
CA ASP A 99 -10.02 -12.66 -5.80
C ASP A 99 -10.75 -12.92 -4.47
N VAL A 100 -12.04 -13.23 -4.59
CA VAL A 100 -12.96 -13.37 -3.45
C VAL A 100 -12.52 -14.50 -2.51
N GLU A 101 -12.00 -15.60 -3.05
CA GLU A 101 -11.54 -16.73 -2.24
C GLU A 101 -10.40 -16.35 -1.30
N SER A 102 -9.41 -15.60 -1.80
CA SER A 102 -8.30 -15.12 -0.97
C SER A 102 -8.77 -14.09 0.05
N ALA A 103 -9.72 -13.22 -0.33
CA ALA A 103 -10.31 -12.24 0.57
C ALA A 103 -11.05 -12.91 1.74
N GLU A 104 -11.87 -13.93 1.46
CA GLU A 104 -12.56 -14.70 2.51
C GLU A 104 -11.58 -15.41 3.44
N ARG A 105 -10.48 -15.95 2.90
CA ARG A 105 -9.48 -16.65 3.71
C ARG A 105 -8.84 -15.73 4.75
N ILE A 106 -8.50 -14.50 4.35
CA ILE A 106 -7.96 -13.47 5.27
C ILE A 106 -9.05 -13.04 6.26
N PHE A 107 -10.28 -12.82 5.80
CA PHE A 107 -11.37 -12.41 6.67
C PHE A 107 -11.66 -13.43 7.79
N ARG A 108 -11.54 -14.73 7.49
CA ARG A 108 -11.74 -15.81 8.49
C ARG A 108 -10.59 -15.96 9.48
N SER A 109 -9.43 -15.36 9.21
CA SER A 109 -8.26 -15.39 10.10
C SER A 109 -8.17 -14.17 11.03
N ILE A 110 -9.04 -13.18 10.85
CA ILE A 110 -9.25 -12.06 11.79
C ILE A 110 -10.15 -12.55 12.92
#